data_AF-A0A2N2KQK8-F1
#
_entry.id   AF-A0A2N2KQK8-F1
#
_cell.length_a   1.000
_cell.length_b   1.000
_cell.length_c   1.000
_cell.angle_alpha   90.00
_cell.angle_beta   90.00
_cell.angle_gamma   90.00
#
_symmetry.space_group_name_H-M   'P 1'
#
loop_
_entity.id
_entity.type
_entity.pdbx_description
1 polymer ?
#
loop_
_entity_poly.entity_id
_entity_poly.type
_entity_poly.pdbx_seq_one_letter_code
_entity_poly.pdbx_strand_id
1 'polypeptide(L)' 'MGLLKAWYFNSWDKFMLPKPFSRVTMTFGEKIKLPPLQGEADFESQRLMIQKIMQPHLAR' A
#
# COMPACT_ATOMS: atom_id res chain seq x y z
N MET A 1 24.96 -5.08 -2.36
CA MET A 1 23.84 -5.13 -3.32
C MET A 1 23.02 -3.87 -3.09
N GLY A 2 23.06 -2.92 -4.04
CA GLY A 2 22.91 -1.48 -3.79
C GLY A 2 21.58 -1.03 -3.20
N LEU A 3 21.68 -0.19 -2.16
CA LEU A 3 20.63 0.60 -1.54
C LEU A 3 20.01 1.56 -2.57
N LEU A 4 19.05 1.11 -3.35
CA LEU A 4 18.30 1.99 -4.25
C LEU A 4 17.40 2.88 -3.38
N LYS A 5 17.78 4.16 -3.22
CA LYS A 5 16.97 5.17 -2.53
C LYS A 5 15.68 5.39 -3.31
N ALA A 6 14.56 4.83 -2.86
CA ALA A 6 13.25 5.14 -3.40
C ALA A 6 12.71 6.47 -2.85
N TRP A 7 11.73 7.05 -3.56
CA TRP A 7 10.93 8.13 -2.98
C TRP A 7 9.79 7.52 -2.17
N TYR A 8 9.64 7.96 -0.93
CA TYR A 8 8.55 7.55 -0.06
C TYR A 8 7.57 8.69 0.13
N PHE A 9 6.29 8.37 0.02
CA PHE A 9 5.22 9.30 0.31
C PHE A 9 4.78 9.15 1.77
N ASN A 10 4.37 10.26 2.38
CA ASN A 10 3.80 10.24 3.72
C ASN A 10 2.30 9.91 3.66
N SER A 11 1.99 8.71 3.16
CA SER A 11 0.65 8.14 3.07
C SER A 11 0.50 6.97 4.03
N TRP A 12 -0.75 6.56 4.29
CA TRP A 12 -1.06 5.48 5.23
C TRP A 12 -0.49 4.12 4.79
N ASP A 13 -0.27 3.94 3.49
CA ASP A 13 0.24 2.73 2.84
C ASP A 13 1.76 2.76 2.60
N LYS A 14 2.45 3.83 3.04
CA LYS A 14 3.90 4.00 2.83
C LYS A 14 4.30 3.82 1.36
N PHE A 15 3.49 4.37 0.44
CA PHE A 15 3.72 4.21 -0.98
C PHE A 15 5.16 4.60 -1.37
N MET A 16 5.78 3.74 -2.16
CA MET A 16 7.16 3.86 -2.59
C MET A 16 7.20 3.98 -4.11
N LEU A 17 7.75 5.08 -4.63
CA LEU A 17 8.07 5.20 -6.04
C LEU A 17 9.54 4.81 -6.26
N PRO A 18 9.82 3.66 -6.91
CA PRO A 18 11.18 3.31 -7.27
C PRO A 18 11.78 4.35 -8.21
N LYS A 19 13.08 4.59 -8.09
CA LYS A 19 13.81 5.44 -9.04
C LYS A 19 13.79 4.79 -10.43
N PRO A 20 13.93 5.58 -11.51
CA PRO A 20 14.09 5.02 -12.84
C PRO A 20 15.15 3.92 -12.88
N PHE A 21 14.85 2.83 -13.60
CA PHE A 21 15.72 1.65 -13.77
C PHE A 21 16.06 0.88 -12.48
N SER A 22 15.34 1.13 -11.38
CA SER A 22 15.46 0.35 -10.15
C SER A 22 14.74 -0.98 -10.25
N ARG A 23 15.34 -2.04 -9.69
CA ARG A 23 14.68 -3.34 -9.54
C ARG A 23 13.81 -3.32 -8.29
N VAL A 24 12.57 -3.79 -8.41
CA VAL A 24 11.63 -3.96 -7.29
C VAL A 24 11.16 -5.40 -7.20
N THR A 25 10.80 -5.83 -6.00
CA THR A 25 10.07 -7.09 -5.77
C THR A 25 8.66 -6.71 -5.36
N MET A 26 7.65 -7.26 -6.04
CA MET A 26 6.24 -7.02 -5.75
C MET A 26 5.59 -8.33 -5.33
N THR A 27 4.90 -8.30 -4.20
CA THR A 27 4.18 -9.46 -3.65
C THR A 27 2.70 -9.12 -3.62
N PHE A 28 1.87 -10.04 -4.11
CA PHE A 28 0.41 -9.91 -4.07
C PHE A 28 -0.14 -10.76 -2.92
N GLY A 29 -1.02 -10.17 -2.11
CA GLY A 29 -1.80 -10.90 -1.11
C GLY A 29 -3.09 -11.47 -1.69
N GLU A 30 -3.99 -11.88 -0.79
CA GLU A 30 -5.31 -12.36 -1.20
C GLU A 30 -6.13 -11.28 -1.91
N LYS A 31 -6.94 -11.70 -2.88
CA LYS A 31 -7.84 -10.80 -3.60
C LYS A 31 -8.98 -10.37 -2.68
N ILE A 32 -9.09 -9.07 -2.44
CA ILE A 32 -10.19 -8.47 -1.68
C ILE A 32 -11.27 -7.99 -2.65
N LYS A 33 -12.53 -8.40 -2.43
CA LYS A 33 -13.69 -7.84 -3.12
C LYS A 33 -14.37 -6.84 -2.19
N LEU A 34 -14.44 -5.59 -2.60
CA LEU A 34 -15.08 -4.53 -1.82
C LEU A 34 -16.50 -4.29 -2.34
N PRO A 35 -17.50 -4.09 -1.46
CA PRO A 35 -18.82 -3.67 -1.87
C PRO A 35 -18.79 -2.21 -2.38
N PRO A 36 -19.77 -1.79 -3.20
CA PRO A 36 -19.91 -0.40 -3.63
C PRO A 36 -19.96 0.55 -2.42
N LEU A 37 -19.33 1.71 -2.56
CA LEU A 37 -19.34 2.76 -1.55
C LEU A 37 -20.71 3.43 -1.52
N GLN A 38 -21.32 3.57 -0.34
CA GLN A 38 -22.58 4.30 -0.17
C GLN A 38 -22.35 5.69 0.45
N GLY A 39 -21.14 5.97 0.96
CA GLY A 39 -20.74 7.26 1.47
C GLY A 39 -19.32 7.27 2.03
N GLU A 40 -18.93 8.41 2.61
CA GLU A 40 -17.58 8.61 3.16
C GLU A 40 -17.26 7.66 4.32
N ALA A 41 -18.24 7.38 5.19
CA ALA A 41 -18.05 6.46 6.32
C ALA A 41 -17.71 5.04 5.86
N ASP A 42 -18.39 4.55 4.81
CA ASP A 42 -18.10 3.25 4.22
C ASP A 42 -16.71 3.22 3.61
N PHE A 43 -16.32 4.28 2.90
CA PHE A 43 -14.99 4.42 2.34
C PHE A 43 -13.91 4.34 3.43
N GLU A 44 -14.07 5.10 4.51
CA GLU A 44 -13.12 5.09 5.62
C GLU A 44 -13.04 3.73 6.31
N SER A 45 -14.18 3.04 6.47
CA SER A 45 -14.19 1.68 7.03
C SER A 45 -13.42 0.69 6.16
N GLN A 46 -13.62 0.72 4.83
CA GLN A 46 -12.91 -0.13 3.89
C GLN A 46 -11.42 0.21 3.85
N ARG A 47 -11.06 1.50 3.87
CA ARG A 47 -9.67 1.95 3.91
C ARG A 47 -8.95 1.47 5.17
N LEU A 48 -9.56 1.58 6.35
CA LEU A 48 -8.99 1.08 7.61
C LEU A 48 -8.81 -0.45 7.63
N MET A 49 -9.75 -1.20 7.05
CA MET A 49 -9.63 -2.65 6.89
C MET A 49 -8.41 -3.00 6.04
N ILE A 50 -8.26 -2.38 4.87
CA ILE A 50 -7.13 -2.61 3.96
C ILE A 50 -5.81 -2.21 4.64
N GLN A 51 -5.79 -1.06 5.33
CA GLN A 51 -4.63 -0.60 6.08
C GLN A 51 -4.17 -1.63 7.11
N LYS A 52 -5.09 -2.21 7.90
CA LYS A 52 -4.76 -3.26 8.87
C LYS A 52 -4.17 -4.51 8.22
N ILE A 53 -4.67 -4.89 7.04
CA ILE A 53 -4.15 -6.04 6.27
C ILE A 53 -2.74 -5.75 5.75
N MET A 54 -2.50 -4.53 5.24
CA MET A 54 -1.20 -4.18 4.65
C MET A 54 -0.12 -3.89 5.70
N GLN A 55 -0.48 -3.33 6.85
CA GLN A 55 0.44 -2.81 7.86
C GLN A 55 1.57 -3.78 8.26
N PRO A 56 1.35 -5.10 8.46
CA PRO A 56 2.42 -6.04 8.80
C PRO A 56 3.47 -6.22 7.69
N HIS A 57 3.13 -5.87 6.45
CA HIS A 57 3.95 -6.06 5.26
C HIS A 57 4.58 -4.77 4.74
N LEU A 58 4.23 -3.62 5.31
CA LEU A 58 4.83 -2.34 4.94
C LEU A 58 6.25 -2.28 5.47
N ALA A 59 7.19 -1.86 4.62
CA ALA A 59 8.56 -1.61 5.04
C ALA A 59 8.57 -0.55 6.16
N ARG A 60 9.45 -0.72 7.15
CA ARG A 60 9.69 0.29 8.20
C ARG A 60 10.34 1.53 7.64
#